data_AF-A0A177QST1-F1
#
_entry.id   AF-A0A177QST1-F1
#
_cell.length_a   1.000
_cell.length_b   1.000
_cell.length_c   1.000
_cell.angle_alpha   90.00
_cell.angle_beta   90.00
_cell.angle_gamma   90.00
#
_symmetry.space_group_name_H-M   'P 1'
#
loop_
_entity.id
_entity.type
_entity.pdbx_description
1 polymer ?
#
loop_
_entity_poly.entity_id
_entity_poly.type
_entity_poly.pdbx_seq_one_letter_code
_entity_poly.pdbx_strand_id
1 'polypeptide(L)'
;MKSQKVKEAGVRKPSPDVVNQLSTAASSSKSARQARPVFDDLHARITTRAYELYVQRGRREGCALEDWLDAEREIVRREFPG
;
A
#
# COMPACT_ATOMS: atom_id res chain seq x y z
N MET A 1 14.20 -40.31 -33.21
CA MET A 1 14.41 -41.63 -32.59
C MET A 1 15.13 -41.43 -31.25
N LYS A 2 14.68 -42.19 -30.23
CA LYS A 2 15.19 -42.48 -28.86
C LYS A 2 16.58 -41.93 -28.50
N SER A 3 16.82 -41.33 -27.33
CA SER A 3 16.93 -41.92 -25.97
C SER A 3 17.26 -40.75 -24.99
N GLN A 4 17.20 -40.77 -23.65
CA GLN A 4 17.20 -41.82 -22.64
C GLN A 4 16.79 -41.22 -21.27
N LYS A 5 16.30 -42.12 -20.42
CA LYS A 5 15.76 -41.99 -19.06
C LYS A 5 16.83 -42.21 -17.99
N VAL A 6 16.85 -41.41 -16.90
CA VAL A 6 17.47 -41.77 -15.59
C VAL A 6 16.65 -41.09 -14.46
N LYS A 7 15.79 -41.76 -13.64
CA LYS A 7 15.99 -42.42 -12.31
C LYS A 7 16.90 -41.59 -11.37
N GLU A 8 16.65 -41.29 -10.10
CA GLU A 8 16.20 -42.08 -8.96
C GLU A 8 16.17 -41.16 -7.71
N ALA A 9 15.45 -41.65 -6.69
CA ALA A 9 15.24 -41.23 -5.30
C ALA A 9 16.26 -40.31 -4.57
N GLY A 10 15.75 -39.56 -3.60
CA GLY A 10 16.57 -39.00 -2.53
C GLY A 10 15.87 -37.97 -1.64
N VAL A 11 15.09 -38.46 -0.66
CA VAL A 11 14.60 -37.70 0.51
C VAL A 11 15.72 -36.88 1.14
N ARG A 12 15.63 -35.54 1.23
CA ARG A 12 16.09 -34.75 2.39
C ARG A 12 15.26 -33.47 2.58
N LYS A 13 14.79 -33.35 3.81
CA LYS A 13 13.96 -32.31 4.45
C LYS A 13 14.51 -30.90 4.17
N PRO A 14 13.66 -29.87 3.96
CA PRO A 14 14.14 -28.49 3.91
C PRO A 14 14.72 -28.09 5.27
N SER A 15 15.97 -27.63 5.26
CA SER A 15 16.70 -27.14 6.44
C SER A 15 16.05 -25.85 6.98
N PRO A 16 15.92 -25.66 8.29
CA PRO A 16 15.29 -24.48 8.90
C PRO A 16 16.23 -23.25 8.97
N ASP A 17 17.09 -23.04 7.98
CA ASP A 17 18.16 -22.01 8.01
C ASP A 17 17.87 -20.77 7.14
N VAL A 18 16.60 -20.46 6.91
CA VAL A 18 16.19 -19.23 6.19
C VAL A 18 15.40 -18.26 7.07
N VAL A 19 15.49 -18.41 8.40
CA VAL A 19 14.78 -17.58 9.38
C VAL A 19 15.73 -16.69 10.18
N ASN A 20 16.66 -15.98 9.53
CA ASN A 20 17.37 -14.92 10.26
C ASN A 20 17.86 -13.72 9.45
N GLN A 21 17.25 -13.46 8.28
CA GLN A 21 17.55 -12.27 7.47
C GLN A 21 16.32 -11.43 7.10
N LEU A 22 15.28 -11.44 7.93
CA LEU A 22 14.20 -10.45 7.84
C LEU A 22 13.91 -9.82 9.20
N SER A 23 14.95 -9.30 9.83
CA SER A 23 14.83 -8.56 11.10
C SER A 23 15.78 -7.36 11.12
N THR A 24 15.74 -6.56 10.06
CA THR A 24 16.34 -5.21 10.01
C THR A 24 15.44 -4.29 9.19
N ALA A 25 14.22 -4.07 9.69
CA ALA A 25 13.39 -2.92 9.29
C ALA A 25 12.69 -2.26 10.49
N ALA A 26 13.22 -2.46 11.70
CA ALA A 26 12.74 -1.81 12.92
C ALA A 26 13.81 -0.88 13.50
N SER A 27 14.39 0.02 12.69
CA SER A 27 15.11 1.18 13.22
C SER A 27 15.38 2.24 12.14
N SER A 28 14.36 3.03 11.82
CA SER A 28 14.54 4.42 11.34
C SER A 28 13.26 5.21 11.58
N SER A 29 12.88 5.29 12.85
CA SER A 29 11.67 5.96 13.30
C SER A 29 12.05 6.98 14.37
N LYS A 30 12.70 8.10 14.00
CA LYS A 30 12.71 9.28 14.90
C LYS A 30 13.09 10.65 14.35
N SER A 31 13.54 10.85 13.11
CA SER A 31 14.08 12.18 12.72
C SER A 31 13.29 13.00 11.69
N ALA A 32 12.19 12.48 11.11
CA ALA A 32 11.38 13.23 10.12
C ALA A 32 9.99 13.66 10.65
N ARG A 33 9.69 13.41 11.93
CA ARG A 33 8.31 13.42 12.47
C ARG A 33 7.76 14.80 12.84
N GLN A 34 8.54 15.87 12.76
CA GLN A 34 8.20 17.14 13.45
C GLN A 34 7.67 18.26 12.53
N ALA A 35 7.71 18.10 11.20
CA ALA A 35 7.32 19.18 10.27
C ALA A 35 6.20 18.82 9.27
N ARG A 36 5.70 17.57 9.24
CA ARG A 36 4.68 17.13 8.28
C ARG A 36 3.27 16.79 8.81
N PRO A 37 2.88 17.07 10.08
CA PRO A 37 1.59 16.58 10.57
C PRO A 37 0.37 17.16 9.83
N VAL A 38 0.46 18.40 9.32
CA VAL A 38 -0.69 19.09 8.71
C VAL A 38 -0.96 18.62 7.28
N PHE A 39 0.08 18.45 6.47
CA PHE A 39 -0.06 17.94 5.10
C PHE A 39 -0.42 16.46 5.08
N ASP A 40 0.15 15.67 6.00
CA ASP A 40 -0.18 14.25 6.12
C ASP A 40 -1.65 14.06 6.55
N ASP A 41 -2.16 14.91 7.44
CA ASP A 41 -3.57 14.90 7.86
C ASP A 41 -4.52 15.35 6.74
N LEU A 42 -4.14 16.36 5.96
CA LEU A 42 -4.91 16.79 4.78
C LEU A 42 -5.00 15.66 3.75
N HIS A 43 -3.87 15.04 3.41
CA HIS A 43 -3.84 13.89 2.49
C HIS A 43 -4.70 12.72 2.99
N ALA A 44 -4.60 12.36 4.28
CA ALA A 44 -5.38 11.28 4.86
C ALA A 44 -6.90 11.54 4.74
N ARG A 45 -7.33 12.79 4.97
CA ARG A 45 -8.73 13.19 4.82
C ARG A 45 -9.21 13.13 3.37
N ILE A 46 -8.40 13.61 2.42
CA ILE A 46 -8.71 13.52 0.99
C ILE A 46 -8.81 12.05 0.56
N THR A 47 -7.84 11.21 0.94
CA THR A 47 -7.85 9.77 0.60
C THR A 47 -9.08 9.07 1.16
N THR A 48 -9.43 9.32 2.42
CA THR A 48 -10.63 8.74 3.04
C THR A 48 -11.88 9.14 2.28
N ARG A 49 -12.01 10.43 1.95
CA ARG A 49 -13.17 10.96 1.24
C ARG A 49 -13.27 10.43 -0.20
N ALA A 50 -12.15 10.30 -0.90
CA ALA A 50 -12.13 9.71 -2.24
C ALA A 50 -12.59 8.24 -2.23
N TYR A 51 -12.17 7.48 -1.21
CA TYR A 51 -12.63 6.10 -1.04
C TYR A 51 -14.13 6.01 -0.75
N GLU A 52 -14.67 6.92 0.07
CA GLU A 52 -16.12 7.00 0.30
C GLU A 52 -16.89 7.27 -1.00
N LEU A 53 -16.44 8.23 -1.82
CA LEU A 53 -17.05 8.54 -3.11
C LEU A 53 -17.01 7.34 -4.06
N TYR A 54 -15.87 6.64 -4.14
CA TYR A 54 -15.73 5.41 -4.91
C TYR A 54 -16.74 4.33 -4.47
N VAL A 55 -16.91 4.14 -3.15
CA VAL A 55 -17.88 3.19 -2.60
C VAL A 55 -19.33 3.63 -2.89
N GLN A 56 -19.65 4.90 -2.72
CA GLN A 56 -20.99 5.46 -3.00
C GLN A 56 -21.38 5.31 -4.48
N ARG A 57 -20.41 5.42 -5.40
CA ARG A 57 -20.60 5.21 -6.84
C ARG A 57 -20.70 3.73 -7.24
N GLY A 58 -20.68 2.80 -6.28
CA GLY A 58 -20.78 1.37 -6.52
C GLY A 58 -19.46 0.73 -6.95
N ARG A 59 -18.32 1.29 -6.50
CA ARG A 59 -16.97 0.78 -6.78
C ARG A 59 -16.65 0.75 -8.28
N ARG A 60 -17.16 1.73 -9.02
CA ARG A 60 -17.00 1.82 -10.48
C ARG A 60 -15.53 2.07 -10.85
N GLU A 61 -15.00 1.21 -11.71
CA GLU A 61 -13.66 1.40 -12.27
C GLU A 61 -13.62 2.63 -13.20
N GLY A 62 -12.46 3.28 -13.26
CA GLY A 62 -12.24 4.47 -14.09
C GLY A 62 -12.64 5.81 -13.45
N CYS A 63 -13.34 5.81 -12.30
CA CYS A 63 -13.72 7.05 -11.62
C CYS A 63 -12.78 7.47 -10.49
N ALA A 64 -11.71 6.71 -10.22
CA ALA A 64 -10.85 6.91 -9.06
C ALA A 64 -10.17 8.29 -9.04
N LEU A 65 -9.78 8.82 -10.20
CA LEU A 65 -9.18 10.15 -10.30
C LEU A 65 -10.23 11.24 -10.00
N GLU A 66 -11.41 11.13 -10.59
CA GLU A 66 -12.52 12.05 -10.34
C GLU A 66 -12.97 12.04 -8.88
N ASP A 67 -13.06 10.86 -8.27
CA ASP A 67 -13.36 10.71 -6.84
C ASP A 67 -12.30 11.40 -5.97
N TRP A 68 -11.03 11.32 -6.36
CA TRP A 68 -9.95 12.01 -5.67
C TRP A 68 -10.02 13.53 -5.82
N LEU A 69 -10.28 14.04 -7.03
CA LEU A 69 -10.41 15.48 -7.29
C LEU A 69 -11.64 16.08 -6.60
N ASP A 70 -12.77 15.36 -6.59
CA ASP A 70 -13.97 15.77 -5.87
C ASP A 70 -13.71 15.82 -4.36
N ALA A 71 -13.03 14.81 -3.80
CA ALA A 71 -12.60 14.79 -2.42
C ALA A 71 -11.65 15.94 -2.07
N GLU A 72 -10.64 16.20 -2.90
CA GLU A 72 -9.70 17.31 -2.70
C GLU A 72 -10.45 18.64 -2.64
N ARG A 73 -11.34 18.92 -3.59
CA ARG A 73 -12.14 20.15 -3.62
C ARG A 73 -13.02 20.29 -2.38
N GLU A 74 -13.64 19.21 -1.91
CA GLU A 74 -14.49 19.22 -0.72
C GLU A 74 -13.68 19.55 0.54
N ILE A 75 -12.54 18.87 0.74
CA ILE A 75 -11.71 19.07 1.92
C ILE A 75 -11.04 20.44 1.91
N VAL A 76 -10.49 20.89 0.77
CA VAL A 76 -9.84 22.22 0.67
C VAL A 76 -10.82 23.35 0.99
N ARG A 77 -12.05 23.29 0.45
CA ARG A 77 -13.10 24.29 0.77
C ARG A 77 -13.46 24.34 2.25
N ARG A 78 -13.37 23.20 2.94
CA ARG A 78 -13.71 23.09 4.36
C ARG A 78 -12.59 23.55 5.28
N GLU A 79 -11.35 23.21 4.94
CA GLU A 79 -10.17 23.52 5.75
C GLU A 79 -9.66 24.94 5.53
N PHE A 80 -9.88 25.49 4.33
CA PHE A 80 -9.48 26.84 3.96
C PHE A 80 -10.68 27.63 3.43
N PRO A 81 -11.65 27.96 4.30
CA PRO A 81 -12.70 28.90 3.94
C PRO A 81 -12.04 30.28 3.73
N GLY A 82 -12.24 30.84 2.53
CA GLY A 82 -11.78 32.19 2.18
C GLY A 82 -12.54 33.28 2.90
#